data_AF-A0A3D1J180-F1
#
_entry.id   AF-A0A3D1J180-F1
#
_cell.length_a   1.000
_cell.length_b   1.000
_cell.length_c   1.000
_cell.angle_alpha   90.00
_cell.angle_beta   90.00
_cell.angle_gamma   90.00
#
_symmetry.space_group_name_H-M   'P 1'
#
loop_
_entity.id
_entity.type
_entity.pdbx_description
1 polymer ?
#
loop_
_entity_poly.entity_id
_entity_poly.type
_entity_poly.pdbx_seq_one_letter_code
_entity_poly.pdbx_strand_id
1 'polypeptide(L)'
;MFEKSELSDLAGALLRGLQVPKKNKNYARIAEYSATIFGLSIHSMPQERFHENADKIMIFFRGFVNFCGSAVGLSDDESIEAFEVFFVEITGLPRGDAAMTFSVMDRMAKTQEGIALVKAGERAAFQCQEGRTSKAIAALGKALGH
;
A
#
# COMPACT_ATOMS: atom_id res chain seq x y z
N MET A 1 -0.93 -11.56 -23.48
CA MET A 1 0.43 -11.04 -23.27
C MET A 1 0.42 -9.54 -23.52
N PHE A 2 -0.09 -8.75 -22.57
CA PHE A 2 -0.18 -7.27 -22.64
C PHE A 2 -0.19 -6.59 -21.24
N GLU A 3 -0.49 -7.32 -20.16
CA GLU A 3 -0.67 -6.73 -18.82
C GLU A 3 0.59 -6.11 -18.18
N LYS A 4 1.79 -6.62 -18.49
CA LYS A 4 3.03 -6.14 -17.82
C LYS A 4 3.47 -4.75 -18.28
N SER A 5 3.22 -4.36 -19.54
CA SER A 5 3.63 -3.04 -20.02
C SER A 5 2.64 -1.97 -19.60
N GLU A 6 1.34 -2.26 -19.60
CA GLU A 6 0.31 -1.30 -19.17
C GLU A 6 0.39 -0.98 -17.67
N LEU A 7 0.70 -1.97 -16.81
CA LEU A 7 0.96 -1.74 -15.38
C LEU A 7 2.22 -0.89 -15.15
N SER A 8 3.26 -1.11 -15.95
CA SER A 8 4.50 -0.30 -15.92
C SER A 8 4.26 1.13 -16.43
N ASP A 9 3.39 1.30 -17.43
CA ASP A 9 3.07 2.60 -18.01
C ASP A 9 2.14 3.41 -17.11
N LEU A 10 1.21 2.77 -16.40
CA LEU A 10 0.37 3.40 -15.38
C LEU A 10 1.22 3.85 -14.19
N ALA A 11 2.08 2.98 -13.68
CA ALA A 11 3.06 3.33 -12.63
C ALA A 11 3.98 4.48 -13.07
N GLY A 12 4.46 4.45 -14.31
CA GLY A 12 5.30 5.51 -14.88
C GLY A 12 4.57 6.82 -15.18
N ALA A 13 3.26 6.80 -15.45
CA ALA A 13 2.44 7.99 -15.65
C ALA A 13 2.12 8.67 -14.31
N LEU A 14 1.84 7.88 -13.28
CA LEU A 14 1.63 8.33 -11.90
C LEU A 14 2.89 9.04 -11.33
N LEU A 15 4.07 8.44 -11.51
CA LEU A 15 5.37 9.00 -11.09
C LEU A 15 5.72 10.34 -11.76
N ARG A 16 5.23 10.61 -12.98
CA ARG A 16 5.52 11.86 -13.71
C ARG A 16 4.71 13.06 -13.20
N GLY A 17 3.61 12.82 -12.49
CA GLY A 17 2.76 13.86 -11.91
C GLY A 17 3.20 14.34 -10.53
N LEU A 18 4.08 13.61 -9.85
CA LEU A 18 4.38 13.86 -8.44
C LEU A 18 5.59 14.78 -8.25
N GLN A 19 5.37 15.97 -7.67
CA GLN A 19 6.42 16.67 -6.94
C GLN A 19 6.71 15.90 -5.65
N VAL A 20 7.52 14.85 -5.75
CA VAL A 20 8.04 14.14 -4.58
C VAL A 20 8.89 15.15 -3.79
N PRO A 21 8.70 15.31 -2.46
CA PRO A 21 9.67 16.04 -1.65
C PRO A 21 11.04 15.39 -1.89
N LYS A 22 12.04 16.19 -2.28
CA LYS A 22 13.41 15.77 -2.66
C LYS A 22 14.18 14.96 -1.59
N LYS A 23 13.56 14.51 -0.50
CA LYS A 23 14.23 13.97 0.68
C LYS A 23 14.66 12.50 0.55
N ASN A 24 13.92 11.60 -0.12
CA ASN A 24 14.36 10.20 -0.21
C ASN A 24 13.81 9.43 -1.43
N LYS A 25 14.71 9.00 -2.33
CA LYS A 25 14.40 8.18 -3.53
C LYS A 25 13.75 6.83 -3.21
N ASN A 26 13.89 6.34 -1.98
CA ASN A 26 13.31 5.06 -1.56
C ASN A 26 11.80 5.17 -1.38
N TYR A 27 11.25 6.35 -1.10
CA TYR A 27 9.80 6.53 -0.89
C TYR A 27 9.02 6.23 -2.16
N ALA A 28 9.41 6.86 -3.27
CA ALA A 28 8.75 6.66 -4.56
C ALA A 28 8.80 5.18 -4.99
N ARG A 29 9.92 4.49 -4.72
CA ARG A 29 10.07 3.06 -5.00
C ARG A 29 9.16 2.19 -4.15
N ILE A 30 9.04 2.47 -2.85
CA ILE A 30 8.13 1.74 -1.97
C ILE A 30 6.66 2.00 -2.36
N ALA A 31 6.33 3.24 -2.70
CA ALA A 31 5.00 3.62 -3.16
C ALA A 31 4.63 2.89 -4.47
N GLU A 32 5.51 2.90 -5.46
CA GLU A 32 5.33 2.18 -6.73
C GLU A 32 5.15 0.67 -6.52
N TYR A 33 6.00 0.09 -5.68
CA TYR A 33 5.92 -1.34 -5.36
C TYR A 33 4.61 -1.69 -4.66
N SER A 34 4.20 -0.88 -3.68
CA SER A 34 2.97 -1.09 -2.92
C SER A 34 1.73 -0.87 -3.78
N ALA A 35 1.73 0.13 -4.67
CA ALA A 35 0.68 0.39 -5.64
C ALA A 35 0.51 -0.79 -6.62
N THR A 36 1.62 -1.40 -7.04
CA THR A 36 1.58 -2.60 -7.90
C THR A 36 0.88 -3.76 -7.19
N ILE A 37 1.29 -4.07 -5.95
CA ILE A 37 0.66 -5.16 -5.18
C ILE A 37 -0.80 -4.84 -4.83
N PHE A 38 -1.11 -3.58 -4.55
CA PHE A 38 -2.47 -3.08 -4.34
C PHE A 38 -3.34 -3.31 -5.58
N GLY A 39 -2.90 -2.87 -6.76
CA GLY A 39 -3.62 -3.07 -8.02
C GLY A 39 -3.87 -4.55 -8.31
N LEU A 40 -2.84 -5.40 -8.17
CA LEU A 40 -3.00 -6.85 -8.34
C LEU A 40 -3.99 -7.46 -7.33
N SER A 41 -3.99 -6.96 -6.10
CA SER A 41 -4.91 -7.44 -5.07
C SER A 41 -6.35 -7.04 -5.36
N ILE A 42 -6.58 -5.79 -5.81
CA ILE A 42 -7.92 -5.31 -6.16
C ILE A 42 -8.47 -6.00 -7.40
N HIS A 43 -7.65 -6.20 -8.43
CA HIS A 43 -8.09 -6.94 -9.63
C HIS A 43 -8.46 -8.39 -9.34
N SER A 44 -7.97 -8.96 -8.23
CA SER A 44 -8.31 -10.31 -7.80
C SER A 44 -9.60 -10.40 -6.97
N MET A 45 -10.25 -9.28 -6.64
CA MET A 45 -11.47 -9.23 -5.83
C MET A 45 -12.65 -8.53 -6.54
N PRO A 46 -13.90 -8.89 -6.19
CA PRO A 46 -15.08 -8.14 -6.65
C PRO A 46 -15.06 -6.68 -6.18
N GLN A 47 -15.56 -5.77 -7.02
CA GLN A 47 -15.53 -4.33 -6.75
C GLN A 47 -16.33 -3.93 -5.50
N GLU A 48 -17.46 -4.59 -5.25
CA GLU A 48 -18.29 -4.34 -4.06
C GLU A 48 -17.51 -4.59 -2.78
N ARG A 49 -16.68 -5.64 -2.76
CA ARG A 49 -15.84 -5.98 -1.61
C ARG A 49 -14.74 -4.97 -1.37
N PHE A 50 -14.18 -4.39 -2.43
CA PHE A 50 -13.22 -3.31 -2.29
C PHE A 50 -13.85 -2.10 -1.57
N HIS A 51 -15.05 -1.69 -1.99
CA HIS A 51 -15.74 -0.55 -1.39
C HIS A 51 -16.13 -0.81 0.08
N GLU A 52 -16.59 -2.02 0.42
CA GLU A 52 -16.94 -2.39 1.80
C GLU A 52 -15.73 -2.45 2.75
N ASN A 53 -14.51 -2.64 2.21
CA ASN A 53 -13.30 -2.90 3.00
C ASN A 53 -12.20 -1.86 2.80
N ALA A 54 -12.48 -0.72 2.16
CA ALA A 54 -11.47 0.26 1.76
C ALA A 54 -10.52 0.63 2.91
N ASP A 55 -11.03 1.00 4.09
CA ASP A 55 -10.20 1.36 5.24
C ASP A 55 -9.32 0.21 5.73
N LYS A 56 -9.86 -1.02 5.75
CA LYS A 56 -9.12 -2.22 6.18
C LYS A 56 -8.00 -2.56 5.20
N ILE A 57 -8.27 -2.42 3.90
CA ILE A 57 -7.28 -2.59 2.83
C ILE A 57 -6.17 -1.58 3.03
N MET A 58 -6.49 -0.31 3.31
CA MET A 58 -5.47 0.71 3.54
C MET A 58 -4.63 0.43 4.79
N ILE A 59 -5.22 -0.04 5.88
CA ILE A 59 -4.47 -0.44 7.09
C ILE A 59 -3.55 -1.63 6.81
N PHE A 60 -4.00 -2.59 6.00
CA PHE A 60 -3.15 -3.68 5.54
C PHE A 60 -1.94 -3.14 4.75
N PHE A 61 -2.17 -2.24 3.80
CA PHE A 61 -1.08 -1.67 3.00
C PHE A 61 -0.16 -0.74 3.80
N ARG A 62 -0.62 -0.16 4.91
CA ARG A 62 0.27 0.52 5.88
C ARG A 62 1.32 -0.45 6.43
N GLY A 63 0.91 -1.64 6.86
CA GLY A 63 1.85 -2.66 7.34
C GLY A 63 2.80 -3.15 6.24
N PHE A 64 2.29 -3.27 5.02
CA PHE A 64 3.12 -3.61 3.85
C PHE A 64 4.21 -2.56 3.61
N VAL A 65 3.83 -1.28 3.57
CA VAL A 65 4.76 -0.16 3.36
C VAL A 65 5.78 -0.06 4.49
N ASN A 66 5.35 -0.21 5.75
CA ASN A 66 6.24 -0.20 6.91
C ASN A 66 7.33 -1.28 6.80
N PHE A 67 6.95 -2.51 6.47
CA PHE A 67 7.91 -3.59 6.28
C PHE A 67 8.93 -3.26 5.17
N CYS A 68 8.43 -2.79 4.01
CA CYS A 68 9.29 -2.39 2.90
C CYS A 68 10.22 -1.22 3.26
N GLY A 69 9.73 -0.25 4.04
CA GLY A 69 10.50 0.87 4.55
C GLY A 69 11.65 0.42 5.44
N SER A 70 11.36 -0.40 6.45
CA SER A 70 12.39 -0.95 7.35
C SER A 70 13.43 -1.77 6.57
N ALA A 71 13.00 -2.55 5.57
CA ALA A 71 13.91 -3.37 4.75
C ALA A 71 14.93 -2.54 3.96
N VAL A 72 14.65 -1.27 3.68
CA VAL A 72 15.58 -0.35 2.99
C VAL A 72 16.16 0.72 3.92
N GLY A 73 16.04 0.53 5.24
CA GLY A 73 16.64 1.38 6.26
C GLY A 73 15.88 2.67 6.56
N LEU A 74 14.59 2.75 6.23
CA LEU A 74 13.74 3.86 6.67
C LEU A 74 13.32 3.67 8.13
N SER A 75 13.25 4.79 8.85
CA SER A 75 12.58 4.87 10.15
C SER A 75 11.06 4.72 10.02
N ASP A 76 10.38 4.59 11.16
CA ASP A 76 8.91 4.50 11.20
C ASP A 76 8.26 5.77 10.65
N ASP A 77 8.78 6.95 11.00
CA ASP A 77 8.27 8.24 10.50
C ASP A 77 8.46 8.36 8.98
N GLU A 78 9.62 7.96 8.48
CA GLU A 78 9.90 7.93 7.04
C GLU A 78 9.02 6.90 6.29
N SER A 79 8.67 5.79 6.94
CA SER A 79 7.76 4.79 6.38
C SER A 79 6.31 5.30 6.34
N ILE A 80 5.89 6.08 7.34
CA ILE A 80 4.61 6.80 7.33
C ILE A 80 4.59 7.81 6.18
N GLU A 81 5.67 8.58 5.98
CA GLU A 81 5.79 9.49 4.84
C GLU A 81 5.73 8.74 3.50
N ALA A 82 6.35 7.56 3.37
CA ALA A 82 6.26 6.72 2.18
C ALA A 82 4.82 6.19 1.98
N PHE A 83 4.10 5.86 3.06
CA PHE A 83 2.70 5.45 2.98
C PHE A 83 1.80 6.60 2.53
N GLU A 84 2.08 7.85 2.92
CA GLU A 84 1.40 9.04 2.38
C GLU A 84 1.59 9.19 0.88
N VAL A 85 2.80 8.95 0.37
CA VAL A 85 3.06 8.98 -1.08
C VAL A 85 2.23 7.89 -1.78
N PHE A 86 2.29 6.65 -1.29
CA PHE A 86 1.46 5.55 -1.80
C PHE A 86 -0.03 5.93 -1.81
N PHE A 87 -0.56 6.47 -0.72
CA PHE A 87 -1.98 6.83 -0.59
C PHE A 87 -2.41 7.87 -1.63
N VAL A 88 -1.60 8.91 -1.83
CA VAL A 88 -1.86 9.94 -2.84
C VAL A 88 -1.85 9.34 -4.24
N GLU A 89 -0.90 8.44 -4.53
CA GLU A 89 -0.80 7.78 -5.84
C GLU A 89 -2.05 6.95 -6.18
N ILE A 90 -2.62 6.23 -5.21
CA ILE A 90 -3.77 5.36 -5.49
C ILE A 90 -5.12 6.08 -5.40
N THR A 91 -5.23 7.14 -4.61
CA THR A 91 -6.50 7.88 -4.43
C THR A 91 -6.62 9.12 -5.31
N GLY A 92 -5.50 9.64 -5.81
CA GLY A 92 -5.44 10.92 -6.52
C GLY A 92 -5.77 12.13 -5.64
N LEU A 93 -5.96 11.93 -4.32
CA LEU A 93 -6.30 13.00 -3.40
C LEU A 93 -5.09 13.90 -3.14
N PRO A 94 -5.27 15.24 -3.10
CA PRO A 94 -4.21 16.14 -2.67
C PRO A 94 -3.72 15.79 -1.26
N ARG A 95 -2.41 15.92 -1.01
CA ARG A 95 -1.78 15.54 0.26
C ARG A 95 -2.42 16.19 1.49
N GLY A 96 -2.94 17.41 1.36
CA GLY A 96 -3.66 18.11 2.44
C GLY A 96 -4.96 17.42 2.84
N ASP A 97 -5.69 16.86 1.88
CA ASP A 97 -6.94 16.14 2.13
C ASP A 97 -6.67 14.71 2.62
N ALA A 98 -5.58 14.10 2.14
CA ALA A 98 -5.10 12.80 2.62
C ALA A 98 -4.82 12.82 4.13
N ALA A 99 -4.30 13.91 4.70
CA ALA A 99 -3.95 14.02 6.12
C ALA A 99 -5.13 13.70 7.07
N MET A 100 -6.36 14.10 6.71
CA MET A 100 -7.54 13.81 7.52
C MET A 100 -7.86 12.30 7.51
N THR A 101 -7.79 11.67 6.33
CA THR A 101 -7.97 10.22 6.18
C THR A 101 -6.88 9.44 6.92
N PHE A 102 -5.62 9.91 6.90
CA PHE A 102 -4.52 9.33 7.66
C PHE A 102 -4.76 9.32 9.16
N SER A 103 -5.33 10.40 9.72
CA SER A 103 -5.62 10.47 11.15
C SER A 103 -6.66 9.43 11.60
N VAL A 104 -7.66 9.14 10.76
CA VAL A 104 -8.68 8.12 11.00
C VAL A 104 -8.06 6.72 10.87
N MET A 105 -7.30 6.49 9.80
CA MET A 105 -6.58 5.23 9.60
C MET A 105 -5.61 4.93 10.74
N ASP A 106 -4.93 5.94 11.28
CA ASP A 106 -3.99 5.75 12.40
C ASP A 106 -4.69 5.31 13.68
N ARG A 107 -5.88 5.86 13.96
CA ARG A 107 -6.71 5.40 15.09
C ARG A 107 -7.19 3.97 14.88
N MET A 108 -7.65 3.64 13.68
CA MET A 108 -8.13 2.30 13.36
C MET A 108 -7.02 1.25 13.44
N ALA A 109 -5.81 1.60 12.97
CA ALA A 109 -4.63 0.73 13.05
C ALA A 109 -4.21 0.38 14.48
N LYS A 110 -4.61 1.18 15.48
CA LYS A 110 -4.34 0.94 16.91
C LYS A 110 -5.37 0.02 17.58
N THR A 111 -6.47 -0.32 16.91
CA THR A 111 -7.43 -1.32 17.39
C THR A 111 -6.88 -2.74 17.24
N GLN A 112 -7.45 -3.73 17.92
CA GLN A 112 -7.01 -5.14 17.77
C GLN A 112 -7.13 -5.63 16.33
N GLU A 113 -8.22 -5.28 15.65
CA GLU A 113 -8.43 -5.60 14.23
C GLU A 113 -7.39 -4.89 13.36
N GLY A 114 -7.16 -3.60 13.60
CA GLY A 114 -6.12 -2.83 12.89
C GLY A 114 -4.72 -3.42 13.06
N ILE A 115 -4.33 -3.80 14.28
CA ILE A 115 -3.04 -4.45 14.55
C ILE A 115 -2.91 -5.77 13.79
N ALA A 116 -3.98 -6.55 13.71
CA ALA A 116 -3.98 -7.80 12.94
C ALA A 116 -3.83 -7.54 11.44
N LEU A 117 -4.49 -6.51 10.90
CA LEU A 117 -4.38 -6.08 9.51
C LEU A 117 -2.96 -5.60 9.17
N VAL A 118 -2.35 -4.78 10.03
CA VAL A 118 -0.96 -4.32 9.87
C VAL A 118 0.00 -5.51 9.78
N LYS A 119 -0.09 -6.45 10.73
CA LYS A 119 0.75 -7.67 10.72
C LYS A 119 0.51 -8.55 9.50
N ALA A 120 -0.72 -8.62 9.00
CA ALA A 120 -1.03 -9.33 7.77
C ALA A 120 -0.36 -8.67 6.56
N GLY A 121 -0.36 -7.35 6.50
CA GLY A 121 0.33 -6.55 5.50
C GLY A 121 1.86 -6.75 5.52
N GLU A 122 2.47 -6.69 6.69
CA GLU A 122 3.90 -6.98 6.87
C GLU A 122 4.25 -8.39 6.36
N ARG A 123 3.43 -9.38 6.73
CA ARG A 123 3.62 -10.76 6.28
C ARG A 123 3.45 -10.89 4.76
N ALA A 124 2.53 -10.14 4.17
CA ALA A 124 2.36 -10.11 2.72
C ALA A 124 3.56 -9.51 2.01
N ALA A 125 4.13 -8.42 2.55
CA ALA A 125 5.38 -7.83 2.04
C ALA A 125 6.53 -8.84 2.09
N PHE A 126 6.67 -9.58 3.19
CA PHE A 126 7.63 -10.68 3.29
C PHE A 126 7.40 -11.78 2.25
N GLN A 127 6.15 -12.25 2.04
CA GLN A 127 5.86 -13.23 0.97
C GLN A 127 6.23 -12.71 -0.41
N CYS A 128 5.96 -11.43 -0.67
CA CYS A 128 6.31 -10.75 -1.91
C CYS A 128 7.83 -10.71 -2.13
N GLN A 129 8.61 -10.39 -1.10
CA GLN A 129 10.08 -10.42 -1.13
C GLN A 129 10.62 -11.84 -1.45
N GLU A 130 9.98 -12.88 -0.93
CA GLU A 130 10.30 -14.28 -1.20
C GLU A 130 9.86 -14.77 -2.59
N GLY A 131 9.38 -13.87 -3.47
CA GLY A 131 8.89 -14.21 -4.81
C GLY A 131 7.52 -14.90 -4.82
N ARG A 132 6.77 -14.85 -3.70
CA ARG A 132 5.47 -15.52 -3.51
C ARG A 132 4.31 -14.52 -3.61
N THR A 133 4.27 -13.76 -4.70
CA THR A 133 3.26 -12.70 -4.94
C THR A 133 1.82 -13.20 -4.81
N SER A 134 1.51 -14.43 -5.26
CA SER A 134 0.17 -15.01 -5.12
C SER A 134 -0.24 -15.19 -3.65
N LYS A 135 0.71 -15.54 -2.76
CA LYS A 135 0.45 -15.64 -1.32
C LYS A 135 0.24 -14.26 -0.67
N ALA A 136 0.93 -13.23 -1.16
CA ALA A 136 0.74 -11.87 -0.69
C ALA A 136 -0.67 -11.35 -1.05
N ILE A 137 -1.12 -11.58 -2.29
CA ILE A 137 -2.47 -11.24 -2.74
C ILE A 137 -3.52 -12.01 -1.91
N ALA A 138 -3.34 -13.32 -1.73
CA ALA A 138 -4.25 -14.14 -0.91
C ALA A 138 -4.27 -13.72 0.57
N ALA A 139 -3.18 -13.15 1.09
CA ALA A 139 -3.12 -12.69 2.47
C ALA A 139 -4.08 -11.52 2.74
N LEU A 140 -4.31 -10.64 1.77
CA LEU A 140 -5.31 -9.59 1.88
C LEU A 140 -6.72 -10.20 1.98
N GLY A 141 -7.07 -11.10 1.05
CA GLY A 141 -8.37 -11.79 1.07
C GLY A 141 -8.63 -12.48 2.41
N LYS A 142 -7.62 -13.22 2.92
CA LYS A 142 -7.70 -13.86 4.23
C LYS A 142 -7.87 -12.86 5.39
N ALA A 143 -7.15 -11.75 5.35
CA ALA A 143 -7.23 -10.71 6.38
C ALA A 143 -8.60 -10.02 6.41
N LEU A 144 -9.31 -9.98 5.28
CA LEU A 144 -10.68 -9.50 5.17
C LEU A 144 -11.75 -10.54 5.55
N GLY A 145 -11.35 -11.78 5.89
CA GLY A 145 -12.26 -12.85 6.31
C GLY A 145 -12.77 -13.73 5.16
N HIS A 146 -11.95 -13.95 4.13
CA HIS A 146 -12.27 -14.77 2.95
C HIS A 146 -11.35 -15.98 2.78
#